data_AF-A0A919XDI0-F1
#
_entry.id   AF-A0A919XDI0-F1
#
_cell.length_a   1.000
_cell.length_b   1.000
_cell.length_c   1.000
_cell.angle_alpha   90.00
_cell.angle_beta   90.00
_cell.angle_gamma   90.00
#
_symmetry.space_group_name_H-M   'P 1'
#
loop_
_entity.id
_entity.type
_entity.pdbx_description
1 polymer ?
#
loop_
_entity_poly.entity_id
_entity_poly.type
_entity_poly.pdbx_seq_one_letter_code
_entity_poly.pdbx_strand_id
1 'polypeptide(L)'
;MTNMSPLQMEQLKTLKAASEKICEFIDFEIFDPEQLDREQIGYAMDPEGNSLVTGEEGAWQDGWLVIGYMATTGDPIIIETNEPGQPVAVLMHGLGHWGAGSYIAGSAAQFIEGVNRISRFLSLKTGGESGLQVTCDELDGVVHAISNADEYADSDTWKTLLEPAYSYGQEQEDELVRQVRAMNEQGMRIKDIAEKLQVPIKAAYGILKKARGL
;
A
#
# COMPACT_ATOMS: atom_id res chain seq x y z
N MET A 1 -0.59 -19.83 -21.48
CA MET A 1 -0.68 -18.47 -22.04
C MET A 1 -1.92 -17.83 -21.50
N THR A 2 -1.74 -16.91 -20.57
CA THR A 2 -2.77 -16.03 -20.03
C THR A 2 -3.35 -15.21 -21.19
N ASN A 3 -4.63 -15.41 -21.49
CA ASN A 3 -5.33 -14.66 -22.53
C ASN A 3 -5.73 -13.27 -22.00
N MET A 4 -4.77 -12.37 -21.84
CA MET A 4 -5.05 -10.96 -21.51
C MET A 4 -5.37 -10.17 -22.77
N SER A 5 -6.36 -9.29 -22.67
CA SER A 5 -6.64 -8.28 -23.67
C SER A 5 -5.52 -7.23 -23.73
N PRO A 6 -5.34 -6.52 -24.88
CA PRO A 6 -4.39 -5.42 -24.98
C PRO A 6 -4.59 -4.32 -23.92
N LEU A 7 -5.84 -4.06 -23.52
CA LEU A 7 -6.16 -3.09 -22.49
C LEU A 7 -5.65 -3.52 -21.11
N GLN A 8 -5.86 -4.79 -20.73
CA GLN A 8 -5.35 -5.34 -19.46
C GLN A 8 -3.82 -5.28 -19.42
N MET A 9 -3.17 -5.62 -20.53
CA MET A 9 -1.71 -5.52 -20.66
C MET A 9 -1.21 -4.09 -20.44
N GLU A 10 -1.86 -3.09 -21.04
CA GLU A 10 -1.53 -1.68 -20.84
C GLU A 10 -1.77 -1.20 -19.40
N GLN A 11 -2.87 -1.64 -18.79
CA GLN A 11 -3.18 -1.34 -17.39
C GLN A 11 -2.11 -1.90 -16.45
N LEU A 12 -1.69 -3.15 -16.62
CA LEU A 12 -0.64 -3.74 -15.78
C LEU A 12 0.72 -3.05 -15.96
N LYS A 13 1.07 -2.65 -17.18
CA LYS A 13 2.28 -1.83 -17.43
C LYS A 13 2.20 -0.49 -16.70
N THR A 14 1.03 0.15 -16.74
CA THR A 14 0.78 1.42 -16.06
C THR A 14 0.84 1.24 -14.54
N LEU A 15 0.25 0.17 -14.00
CA LEU A 15 0.27 -0.16 -12.58
C LEU A 15 1.69 -0.38 -12.09
N LYS A 16 2.48 -1.20 -12.79
CA LYS A 16 3.90 -1.42 -12.49
C LYS A 16 4.69 -0.12 -12.46
N ALA A 17 4.57 0.68 -13.53
CA ALA A 17 5.29 1.96 -13.61
C ALA A 17 4.83 2.97 -12.54
N ALA A 18 3.59 2.87 -12.06
CA ALA A 18 3.08 3.70 -10.97
C ALA A 18 3.61 3.23 -9.61
N SER A 19 3.65 1.92 -9.36
CA SER A 19 4.17 1.35 -8.10
C SER A 19 5.67 1.57 -7.94
N GLU A 20 6.45 1.49 -9.02
CA GLU A 20 7.90 1.77 -9.02
C GLU A 20 8.25 3.18 -8.54
N LYS A 21 7.35 4.17 -8.71
CA LYS A 21 7.58 5.54 -8.24
C LYS A 21 7.51 5.68 -6.72
N ILE A 22 6.91 4.71 -6.05
CA ILE A 22 6.68 4.73 -4.61
C ILE A 22 7.19 3.45 -3.94
N CYS A 23 8.09 2.71 -4.59
CA CYS A 23 8.53 1.38 -4.13
C CYS A 23 9.14 1.37 -2.72
N GLU A 24 9.73 2.48 -2.26
CA GLU A 24 10.25 2.62 -0.89
C GLU A 24 9.15 2.79 0.18
N PHE A 25 7.91 3.00 -0.24
CA PHE A 25 6.76 3.33 0.62
C PHE A 25 5.63 2.30 0.54
N ILE A 26 5.82 1.20 -0.18
CA ILE A 26 4.81 0.14 -0.38
C ILE A 26 5.40 -1.23 -0.05
N ASP A 27 4.55 -2.17 0.38
CA ASP A 27 4.91 -3.56 0.69
C ASP A 27 4.47 -4.54 -0.40
N PHE A 28 4.46 -4.12 -1.66
CA PHE A 28 4.11 -5.01 -2.77
C PHE A 28 4.93 -4.73 -4.02
N GLU A 29 5.05 -5.76 -4.85
CA GLU A 29 5.69 -5.68 -6.16
C GLU A 29 4.75 -6.19 -7.25
N ILE A 30 4.75 -5.51 -8.39
CA ILE A 30 3.97 -5.88 -9.58
C ILE A 30 4.91 -6.45 -10.63
N PHE A 31 4.56 -7.64 -11.11
CA PHE A 31 5.36 -8.35 -12.10
C PHE A 31 5.41 -7.63 -13.44
N ASP A 32 6.45 -7.92 -14.21
CA ASP A 32 6.47 -7.55 -15.62
C ASP A 32 5.32 -8.26 -16.34
N PRO A 33 4.46 -7.55 -17.07
CA PRO A 33 3.32 -8.17 -17.75
C PRO A 33 3.73 -9.25 -18.77
N GLU A 34 4.93 -9.14 -19.33
CA GLU A 34 5.54 -10.14 -20.22
C GLU A 34 5.97 -11.43 -19.48
N GLN A 35 6.10 -11.41 -18.16
CA GLN A 35 6.52 -12.55 -17.34
C GLN A 35 5.35 -13.30 -16.70
N LEU A 36 4.12 -12.78 -16.77
CA LEU A 36 2.98 -13.34 -16.02
C LEU A 36 2.73 -14.83 -16.23
N ASP A 37 2.93 -15.35 -17.45
CA ASP A 37 2.81 -16.79 -17.73
C ASP A 37 3.72 -17.63 -16.82
N ARG A 38 4.96 -17.17 -16.60
CA ARG A 38 5.93 -17.82 -15.72
C ARG A 38 5.57 -17.64 -14.25
N GLU A 39 5.09 -16.46 -13.89
CA GLU A 39 4.76 -16.13 -12.49
C GLU A 39 3.46 -16.81 -12.01
N GLN A 40 2.74 -17.53 -12.89
CA GLN A 40 1.66 -18.43 -12.46
C GLN A 40 2.17 -19.79 -11.91
N ILE A 41 3.44 -20.13 -12.13
CA ILE A 41 4.03 -21.40 -11.69
C ILE A 41 4.11 -21.42 -10.16
N GLY A 42 3.62 -22.49 -9.54
CA GLY A 42 3.45 -22.61 -8.09
C GLY A 42 2.08 -22.17 -7.59
N TYR A 43 1.26 -21.54 -8.44
CA TYR A 43 -0.11 -21.16 -8.15
C TYR A 43 -1.09 -21.94 -9.03
N ALA A 44 -1.33 -21.46 -10.26
CA ALA A 44 -2.27 -22.07 -11.21
C ALA A 44 -1.64 -23.24 -11.99
N MET A 45 -0.31 -23.30 -12.07
CA MET A 45 0.42 -24.31 -12.85
C MET A 45 1.60 -24.88 -12.07
N ASP A 46 1.93 -26.14 -12.32
CA ASP A 46 3.19 -26.74 -11.88
C ASP A 46 4.35 -26.41 -12.87
N PRO A 47 5.62 -26.72 -12.53
CA PRO A 47 6.76 -26.48 -13.41
C PRO A 47 6.71 -27.23 -14.74
N GLU A 48 5.94 -28.32 -14.82
CA GLU A 48 5.69 -29.11 -16.02
C GLU A 48 4.56 -28.53 -16.90
N GLY A 49 3.86 -27.50 -16.42
CA GLY A 49 2.76 -26.83 -17.11
C GLY A 49 1.39 -27.50 -16.92
N ASN A 50 1.26 -28.44 -15.97
CA ASN A 50 -0.03 -29.01 -15.61
C ASN A 50 -0.80 -28.02 -14.72
N SER A 51 -2.12 -27.99 -14.88
CA SER A 51 -2.99 -27.16 -14.05
C SER A 51 -3.02 -27.67 -12.60
N LEU A 52 -2.89 -26.75 -11.66
CA LEU A 52 -3.12 -26.97 -10.22
C LEU A 52 -4.55 -26.61 -9.80
N VAL A 53 -5.39 -26.12 -10.72
CA VAL A 53 -6.80 -25.85 -10.48
C VAL A 53 -7.57 -27.17 -10.44
N THR A 54 -7.96 -27.59 -9.24
CA THR A 54 -8.69 -28.86 -9.02
C THR A 54 -10.18 -28.67 -8.77
N GLY A 55 -10.61 -27.44 -8.43
CA GLY A 55 -11.99 -27.15 -8.00
C GLY A 55 -12.31 -27.64 -6.57
N GLU A 56 -11.31 -28.14 -5.84
CA GLU A 56 -11.46 -28.51 -4.44
C GLU A 56 -11.48 -27.27 -3.53
N GLU A 57 -12.12 -27.40 -2.37
CA GLU A 57 -12.15 -26.31 -1.38
C GLU A 57 -10.72 -25.95 -0.95
N GLY A 58 -10.41 -24.65 -1.00
CA GLY A 58 -9.08 -24.13 -0.67
C GLY A 58 -8.01 -24.35 -1.75
N ALA A 59 -8.34 -24.95 -2.89
CA ALA A 59 -7.46 -24.99 -4.05
C ALA A 59 -7.41 -23.63 -4.77
N TRP A 60 -6.40 -23.45 -5.63
CA TRP A 60 -6.35 -22.31 -6.55
C TRP A 60 -7.59 -22.33 -7.46
N GLN A 61 -8.24 -21.18 -7.62
CA GLN A 61 -9.45 -21.10 -8.44
C GLN A 61 -9.14 -20.70 -9.89
N ASP A 62 -9.98 -21.20 -10.79
CA ASP A 62 -9.98 -20.71 -12.16
C ASP A 62 -10.35 -19.22 -12.18
N GLY A 63 -9.64 -18.43 -12.98
CA GLY A 63 -9.83 -17.00 -13.07
C GLY A 63 -8.92 -16.16 -12.18
N TRP A 64 -8.24 -16.75 -11.20
CA TRP A 64 -7.20 -16.08 -10.42
C TRP A 64 -5.92 -15.92 -11.22
N LEU A 65 -5.69 -14.71 -11.72
CA LEU A 65 -4.48 -14.33 -12.43
C LEU A 65 -3.53 -13.62 -11.47
N VAL A 66 -2.39 -14.22 -11.16
CA VAL A 66 -1.35 -13.57 -10.34
C VAL A 66 -0.73 -12.42 -11.13
N ILE A 67 -0.65 -11.23 -10.53
CA ILE A 67 -0.07 -10.01 -11.11
C ILE A 67 1.06 -9.41 -10.28
N GLY A 68 1.24 -9.88 -9.06
CA GLY A 68 2.24 -9.38 -8.13
C GLY A 68 2.21 -10.14 -6.82
N TYR A 69 2.89 -9.62 -5.81
CA TYR A 69 2.96 -10.22 -4.49
C TYR A 69 3.24 -9.20 -3.39
N MET A 70 2.86 -9.52 -2.16
CA MET A 70 3.26 -8.80 -0.96
C MET A 70 4.74 -9.07 -0.67
N ALA A 71 5.57 -8.05 -0.54
CA ALA A 71 7.02 -8.21 -0.42
C ALA A 71 7.43 -8.86 0.90
N THR A 72 6.71 -8.60 2.00
CA THR A 72 6.99 -9.20 3.31
C THR A 72 6.52 -10.65 3.45
N THR A 73 5.35 -11.01 2.91
CA THR A 73 4.72 -12.32 3.13
C THR A 73 4.84 -13.27 1.94
N GLY A 74 5.04 -12.74 0.73
CA GLY A 74 4.97 -13.53 -0.51
C GLY A 74 3.53 -13.86 -0.94
N ASP A 75 2.52 -13.30 -0.26
CA ASP A 75 1.12 -13.52 -0.63
C ASP A 75 0.85 -12.96 -2.03
N PRO A 76 0.24 -13.74 -2.95
CA PRO A 76 -0.02 -13.29 -4.30
C PRO A 76 -1.09 -12.19 -4.34
N ILE A 77 -0.83 -11.20 -5.18
CA ILE A 77 -1.82 -10.23 -5.61
C ILE A 77 -2.37 -10.71 -6.95
N ILE A 78 -3.69 -10.84 -7.03
CA ILE A 78 -4.38 -11.38 -8.20
C ILE A 78 -5.32 -10.36 -8.84
N ILE A 79 -5.67 -10.62 -10.09
CA ILE A 79 -6.92 -10.18 -10.71
C ILE A 79 -7.86 -11.39 -10.74
N GLU A 80 -9.07 -11.22 -10.22
CA GLU A 80 -10.15 -12.19 -10.37
C GLU A 80 -10.86 -11.95 -11.70
N THR A 81 -10.44 -12.67 -12.74
CA THR A 81 -10.91 -12.44 -14.11
C THR A 81 -12.33 -12.92 -14.39
N ASN A 82 -12.88 -13.80 -13.54
CA ASN A 82 -14.23 -14.34 -13.70
C ASN A 82 -15.31 -13.47 -13.06
N GLU A 83 -14.94 -12.50 -12.22
CA GLU A 83 -15.90 -11.58 -11.58
C GLU A 83 -16.09 -10.28 -12.39
N PRO A 84 -17.31 -9.69 -12.36
CA PRO A 84 -17.55 -8.36 -12.92
C PRO A 84 -16.60 -7.31 -12.34
N GLY A 85 -16.07 -6.44 -13.20
CA GLY A 85 -15.09 -5.42 -12.80
C GLY A 85 -13.64 -5.93 -12.75
N GLN A 86 -13.45 -7.25 -12.64
CA GLN A 86 -12.16 -7.91 -12.50
C GLN A 86 -11.37 -7.36 -11.30
N PRO A 87 -11.89 -7.56 -10.08
CA PRO A 87 -11.32 -6.96 -8.88
C PRO A 87 -9.91 -7.49 -8.61
N VAL A 88 -9.14 -6.64 -7.96
CA VAL A 88 -7.78 -6.93 -7.50
C VAL A 88 -7.83 -7.29 -6.03
N ALA A 89 -7.19 -8.38 -5.65
CA ALA A 89 -7.15 -8.84 -4.26
C ALA A 89 -5.77 -9.39 -3.89
N VAL A 90 -5.44 -9.34 -2.61
CA VAL A 90 -4.34 -10.13 -2.03
C VAL A 90 -4.92 -11.43 -1.46
N LEU A 91 -4.38 -12.57 -1.89
CA LEU A 91 -4.78 -13.86 -1.33
C LEU A 91 -3.80 -14.23 -0.23
N MET A 92 -4.23 -14.12 1.02
CA MET A 92 -3.44 -14.60 2.15
C MET A 92 -3.40 -16.12 2.14
N HIS A 93 -2.21 -16.71 2.15
CA HIS A 93 -2.07 -18.16 2.20
C HIS A 93 -2.10 -18.67 3.65
N GLY A 94 -3.10 -19.49 3.98
CA GLY A 94 -3.17 -20.19 5.26
C GLY A 94 -2.37 -21.49 5.27
N LEU A 95 -2.83 -22.46 6.06
CA LEU A 95 -2.34 -23.85 6.14
C LEU A 95 -2.59 -24.65 4.84
N GLY A 96 -2.13 -24.16 3.69
CA GLY A 96 -2.33 -24.80 2.38
C GLY A 96 -3.72 -24.61 1.76
N HIS A 97 -4.53 -23.67 2.28
CA HIS A 97 -5.84 -23.32 1.72
C HIS A 97 -5.86 -21.86 1.30
N TRP A 98 -6.39 -21.59 0.11
CA TRP A 98 -6.68 -20.26 -0.40
C TRP A 98 -8.11 -19.85 -0.03
N GLY A 99 -8.24 -18.73 0.68
CA GLY A 99 -9.54 -18.12 0.99
C GLY A 99 -9.93 -17.03 0.01
N ALA A 100 -11.15 -16.49 0.15
CA ALA A 100 -11.50 -15.22 -0.47
C ALA A 100 -10.54 -14.15 0.12
N GLY A 101 -9.63 -13.66 -0.71
CA GLY A 101 -8.61 -12.69 -0.29
C GLY A 101 -9.20 -11.36 0.15
N SER A 102 -8.34 -10.44 0.57
CA SER A 102 -8.74 -9.07 0.89
C SER A 102 -8.69 -8.23 -0.38
N TYR A 103 -9.78 -7.55 -0.70
CA TYR A 103 -9.86 -6.73 -1.91
C TYR A 103 -9.05 -5.43 -1.77
N ILE A 104 -8.28 -5.14 -2.82
CA ILE A 104 -7.48 -3.93 -2.95
C ILE A 104 -8.24 -2.89 -3.77
N ALA A 105 -8.87 -3.34 -4.86
CA ALA A 105 -9.60 -2.47 -5.78
C ALA A 105 -10.62 -3.24 -6.61
N GLY A 106 -11.64 -2.56 -7.12
CA GLY A 106 -12.67 -3.16 -7.98
C GLY A 106 -12.20 -3.46 -9.40
N SER A 107 -11.03 -2.95 -9.78
CA SER A 107 -10.39 -3.17 -11.08
C SER A 107 -8.92 -2.74 -11.07
N ALA A 108 -8.13 -3.18 -12.06
CA ALA A 108 -6.77 -2.69 -12.26
C ALA A 108 -6.70 -1.15 -12.45
N ALA A 109 -7.71 -0.55 -13.09
CA ALA A 109 -7.80 0.90 -13.27
C ALA A 109 -7.97 1.65 -11.93
N GLN A 110 -8.81 1.14 -11.03
CA GLN A 110 -8.98 1.72 -9.71
C GLN A 110 -7.73 1.52 -8.85
N PHE A 111 -7.05 0.38 -8.97
CA PHE A 111 -5.79 0.17 -8.27
C PHE A 111 -4.72 1.20 -8.70
N ILE A 112 -4.58 1.43 -10.01
CA ILE A 112 -3.71 2.48 -10.57
C ILE A 112 -4.05 3.86 -10.00
N GLU A 113 -5.33 4.20 -9.91
CA GLU A 113 -5.78 5.49 -9.35
C GLU A 113 -5.44 5.60 -7.86
N GLY A 114 -5.60 4.53 -7.08
CA GLY A 114 -5.18 4.46 -5.67
C GLY A 114 -3.67 4.69 -5.51
N VAL A 115 -2.85 3.98 -6.28
CA VAL A 115 -1.39 4.13 -6.30
C VAL A 115 -0.99 5.56 -6.69
N ASN A 116 -1.64 6.15 -7.70
CA ASN A 116 -1.38 7.52 -8.13
C ASN A 116 -1.77 8.57 -7.07
N ARG A 117 -2.81 8.33 -6.27
CA ARG A 117 -3.17 9.20 -5.14
C ARG A 117 -2.08 9.21 -4.08
N ILE A 118 -1.57 8.04 -3.73
CA ILE A 118 -0.44 7.90 -2.80
C ILE A 118 0.80 8.58 -3.38
N SER A 119 1.16 8.29 -4.62
CA SER A 119 2.32 8.91 -5.28
C SER A 119 2.25 10.44 -5.30
N ARG A 120 1.07 11.02 -5.60
CA ARG A 120 0.85 12.47 -5.54
C ARG A 120 1.01 13.02 -4.13
N PHE A 121 0.44 12.34 -3.13
CA PHE A 121 0.57 12.73 -1.73
C PHE A 121 2.03 12.73 -1.28
N LEU A 122 2.75 11.63 -1.50
CA LEU A 122 4.16 11.48 -1.13
C LEU A 122 5.03 12.52 -1.83
N SER A 123 4.82 12.75 -3.13
CA SER A 123 5.59 13.75 -3.90
C SER A 123 5.43 15.17 -3.37
N LEU A 124 4.23 15.54 -2.88
CA LEU A 124 3.98 16.85 -2.26
C LEU A 124 4.68 17.00 -0.90
N LYS A 125 4.93 15.89 -0.20
CA LYS A 125 5.54 15.87 1.13
C LYS A 125 7.06 15.75 1.10
N THR A 126 7.61 14.96 0.17
CA THR A 126 9.06 14.74 0.05
C THR A 126 9.77 15.81 -0.80
N GLY A 127 9.03 16.56 -1.64
CA GLY A 127 9.58 17.56 -2.57
C GLY A 127 9.46 19.03 -2.14
N GLY A 128 8.90 19.33 -0.97
CA GLY A 128 8.68 20.72 -0.50
C GLY A 128 9.78 21.25 0.42
N GLU A 129 10.16 22.53 0.27
CA GLU A 129 11.02 23.26 1.24
C GLU A 129 10.36 23.44 2.62
N SER A 130 9.07 23.12 2.74
CA SER A 130 8.35 23.11 4.00
C SER A 130 8.62 21.76 4.67
N GLY A 131 9.25 21.76 5.85
CA GLY A 131 9.55 20.55 6.66
C GLY A 131 8.32 19.79 7.19
N LEU A 132 7.22 19.75 6.43
CA LEU A 132 6.03 18.95 6.70
C LEU A 132 6.31 17.50 6.29
N GLN A 133 6.76 16.73 7.28
CA GLN A 133 6.92 15.28 7.20
C GLN A 133 5.58 14.59 6.92
N VAL A 134 5.63 13.41 6.29
CA VAL A 134 4.48 12.51 6.16
C VAL A 134 4.03 12.10 7.56
N THR A 135 2.73 12.20 7.86
CA THR A 135 2.15 11.72 9.11
C THR A 135 1.19 10.55 8.86
N CYS A 136 1.00 9.71 9.88
CA CYS A 136 0.06 8.59 9.82
C CYS A 136 -1.39 9.09 9.63
N ASP A 137 -1.76 10.20 10.29
CA ASP A 137 -3.08 10.81 10.14
C ASP A 137 -3.35 11.30 8.70
N GLU A 138 -2.33 11.82 8.01
CA GLU A 138 -2.47 12.26 6.63
C GLU A 138 -2.55 11.08 5.66
N LEU A 139 -1.77 10.02 5.88
CA LEU A 139 -1.88 8.76 5.14
C LEU A 139 -3.28 8.14 5.29
N ASP A 140 -3.82 8.12 6.51
CA ASP A 140 -5.19 7.68 6.79
C ASP A 140 -6.22 8.48 5.98
N GLY A 141 -6.00 9.80 5.83
CA GLY A 141 -6.83 10.64 4.97
C GLY A 141 -6.80 10.23 3.50
N VAL A 142 -5.63 9.83 2.97
CA VAL A 142 -5.51 9.35 1.59
C VAL A 142 -6.15 7.97 1.42
N VAL A 143 -5.89 7.04 2.34
CA VAL A 143 -6.50 5.70 2.35
C VAL A 143 -8.02 5.80 2.39
N HIS A 144 -8.56 6.64 3.27
CA HIS A 144 -10.00 6.87 3.36
C HIS A 144 -10.58 7.43 2.05
N ALA A 145 -9.85 8.31 1.36
CA ALA A 145 -10.27 8.84 0.07
C ALA A 145 -10.24 7.77 -1.04
N ILE A 146 -9.38 6.77 -0.95
CA ILE A 146 -9.34 5.61 -1.86
C ILE A 146 -10.56 4.71 -1.59
N SER A 147 -10.75 4.29 -0.33
CA SER A 147 -11.89 3.44 0.07
C SER A 147 -13.26 4.07 -0.19
N ASN A 148 -13.39 5.40 -0.11
CA ASN A 148 -14.64 6.07 -0.46
C ASN A 148 -14.91 6.12 -1.98
N ALA A 149 -13.87 6.01 -2.81
CA ALA A 149 -13.98 6.10 -4.26
C ALA A 149 -14.17 4.73 -4.93
N ASP A 150 -13.88 3.64 -4.20
CA ASP A 150 -13.94 2.26 -4.68
C ASP A 150 -14.47 1.35 -3.58
N GLU A 151 -15.65 0.78 -3.77
CA GLU A 151 -16.32 -0.07 -2.78
C GLU A 151 -15.56 -1.36 -2.43
N TYR A 152 -14.66 -1.79 -3.31
CA TYR A 152 -13.79 -2.94 -3.09
C TYR A 152 -12.53 -2.57 -2.29
N ALA A 153 -12.16 -1.29 -2.24
CA ALA A 153 -10.91 -0.87 -1.63
C ALA A 153 -11.01 -0.87 -0.10
N ASP A 154 -10.64 -1.98 0.52
CA ASP A 154 -10.61 -2.12 1.97
C ASP A 154 -9.49 -1.27 2.59
N SER A 155 -9.85 -0.44 3.58
CA SER A 155 -8.91 0.48 4.22
C SER A 155 -7.79 -0.25 4.95
N ASP A 156 -8.08 -1.36 5.63
CA ASP A 156 -7.06 -2.10 6.39
C ASP A 156 -6.05 -2.77 5.44
N THR A 157 -6.54 -3.30 4.33
CA THR A 157 -5.71 -3.84 3.23
C THR A 157 -4.80 -2.77 2.64
N TRP A 158 -5.33 -1.57 2.37
CA TRP A 158 -4.50 -0.45 1.91
C TRP A 158 -3.46 -0.01 2.94
N LYS A 159 -3.77 -0.05 4.24
CA LYS A 159 -2.79 0.22 5.29
C LYS A 159 -1.67 -0.83 5.31
N THR A 160 -2.00 -2.11 5.10
CA THR A 160 -0.99 -3.17 4.96
C THR A 160 -0.11 -2.96 3.74
N LEU A 161 -0.68 -2.64 2.58
CA LEU A 161 0.09 -2.33 1.36
C LEU A 161 1.02 -1.12 1.54
N LEU A 162 0.69 -0.21 2.47
CA LEU A 162 1.43 1.01 2.76
C LEU A 162 2.20 0.94 4.08
N GLU A 163 2.42 -0.25 4.64
CA GLU A 163 3.11 -0.41 5.93
C GLU A 163 4.44 0.35 5.95
N PRO A 164 5.30 0.32 4.91
CA PRO A 164 6.55 1.08 4.91
C PRO A 164 6.33 2.60 5.00
N ALA A 165 5.28 3.13 4.37
CA ALA A 165 4.92 4.54 4.49
C ALA A 165 4.43 4.90 5.91
N TYR A 166 3.63 4.03 6.53
CA TYR A 166 3.17 4.22 7.90
C TYR A 166 4.33 4.15 8.89
N SER A 167 5.22 3.18 8.73
CA SER A 167 6.44 3.04 9.54
C SER A 167 7.33 4.27 9.41
N TYR A 168 7.54 4.78 8.19
CA TYR A 168 8.23 6.05 7.98
C TYR A 168 7.54 7.22 8.69
N GLY A 169 6.22 7.39 8.53
CA GLY A 169 5.46 8.46 9.18
C GLY A 169 5.54 8.40 10.70
N GLN A 170 5.44 7.20 11.28
CA GLN A 170 5.55 6.98 12.72
C GLN A 170 6.93 7.36 13.26
N GLU A 171 8.01 7.00 12.55
CA GLU A 171 9.37 7.38 12.94
C GLU A 171 9.56 8.90 12.95
N GLN A 172 9.00 9.61 11.96
CA GLN A 172 9.04 11.07 11.91
C GLN A 172 8.29 11.70 13.08
N GLU A 173 7.09 11.20 13.39
CA GLU A 173 6.29 11.66 14.53
C GLU A 173 6.99 11.43 15.87
N ASP A 174 7.57 10.24 16.07
CA ASP A 174 8.31 9.89 17.27
C ASP A 174 9.55 10.77 17.46
N GLU A 175 10.26 11.09 16.38
CA GLU A 175 11.42 11.97 16.42
C GLU A 175 11.02 13.41 16.78
N LEU A 176 9.92 13.92 16.21
CA LEU A 176 9.37 15.23 16.61
C LEU A 176 9.00 15.27 18.11
N VAL A 177 8.39 14.20 18.62
CA VAL A 177 8.08 14.06 20.07
C VAL A 177 9.37 14.13 20.89
N ARG A 178 10.43 13.41 20.51
CA ARG A 178 11.73 13.42 21.20
C ARG A 178 12.35 14.81 21.19
N GLN A 179 12.34 15.50 20.04
CA GLN A 179 12.92 16.85 19.92
C GLN A 179 12.17 17.88 20.75
N VAL A 180 10.83 17.90 20.69
CA VAL A 180 10.00 18.81 21.51
C VAL A 180 10.24 18.56 23.00
N ARG A 181 10.32 17.30 23.42
CA ARG A 181 10.61 16.93 24.81
C ARG A 181 11.98 17.45 25.25
N ALA A 182 13.03 17.15 24.50
CA ALA A 182 14.40 17.53 24.83
C ALA A 182 14.56 19.06 24.91
N MET A 183 14.00 19.81 23.96
CA MET A 183 14.07 21.28 23.99
C MET A 183 13.28 21.87 25.16
N ASN A 184 12.12 21.30 25.49
CA ASN A 184 11.34 21.73 26.66
C ASN A 184 12.07 21.42 27.99
N GLU A 185 12.75 20.27 28.10
CA GLU A 185 13.57 19.90 29.27
C GLU A 185 14.78 20.83 29.44
N GLN A 186 15.30 21.40 28.35
CA GLN A 186 16.34 22.43 28.35
C GLN A 186 15.83 23.84 28.72
N GLY A 187 14.54 23.98 29.05
CA GLY A 187 13.93 25.25 29.44
C GLY A 187 13.51 26.15 28.28
N MET A 188 13.53 25.66 27.04
CA MET A 188 13.05 26.42 25.89
C MET A 188 11.53 26.60 25.96
N ARG A 189 11.03 27.80 25.64
CA ARG A 189 9.59 28.06 25.61
C ARG A 189 8.98 27.44 24.37
N ILE A 190 7.75 26.93 24.50
CA ILE A 190 7.05 26.23 23.41
C ILE A 190 6.91 27.03 22.11
N LYS A 191 6.80 28.37 22.20
CA LYS A 191 6.79 29.25 21.02
C LYS A 191 8.13 29.18 20.26
N ASP A 192 9.23 29.21 20.99
CA ASP A 192 10.58 29.18 20.45
C ASP A 192 10.88 27.78 19.87
N ILE A 193 10.36 26.70 20.50
CA ILE A 193 10.39 25.33 19.97
C ILE A 193 9.62 25.23 18.65
N ALA A 194 8.39 25.74 18.61
CA ALA A 194 7.53 25.70 17.44
C ALA A 194 8.17 26.42 16.24
N GLU A 195 8.75 27.59 16.47
CA GLU A 195 9.49 28.34 15.45
C GLU A 195 10.73 27.58 14.96
N LYS A 196 11.50 26.99 15.88
CA LYS A 196 12.72 26.24 15.54
C LYS A 196 12.42 24.96 14.74
N LEU A 197 11.37 24.24 15.10
CA LEU A 197 10.93 23.03 14.39
C LEU A 197 10.04 23.34 13.18
N GLN A 198 9.76 24.62 12.92
CA GLN A 198 8.86 25.07 11.85
C GLN A 198 7.48 24.42 11.88
N VAL A 199 6.98 24.09 13.08
CA VAL A 199 5.64 23.52 13.28
C VAL A 199 4.67 24.58 13.81
N PRO A 200 3.36 24.47 13.50
CA PRO A 200 2.38 25.36 14.10
C PRO A 200 2.42 25.28 15.64
N ILE A 201 2.31 26.43 16.33
CA ILE A 201 2.38 26.47 17.80
C ILE A 201 1.36 25.52 18.47
N LYS A 202 0.16 25.41 17.89
CA LYS A 202 -0.88 24.48 18.36
C LYS A 202 -0.44 23.02 18.25
N ALA A 203 0.26 22.66 17.17
CA ALA A 203 0.81 21.32 16.99
C ALA A 203 1.91 21.05 18.03
N ALA A 204 2.82 21.99 18.25
CA ALA A 204 3.87 21.88 19.28
C ALA A 204 3.27 21.63 20.68
N TYR A 205 2.19 22.33 21.05
CA TYR A 205 1.48 22.07 22.31
C TYR A 205 0.90 20.64 22.38
N GLY A 206 0.28 20.16 21.30
CA GLY A 206 -0.24 18.80 21.22
C GLY A 206 0.85 17.75 21.37
N ILE A 207 1.97 17.94 20.68
CA ILE A 207 3.16 17.07 20.76
C ILE A 207 3.74 17.06 22.17
N LEU A 208 3.89 18.22 22.80
CA LEU A 208 4.41 18.32 24.18
C LEU A 208 3.48 17.63 25.19
N LYS A 209 2.16 17.69 24.97
CA LYS A 209 1.18 16.98 25.79
C LYS A 209 1.38 15.46 25.67
N LYS A 210 1.45 14.93 24.44
CA LYS A 210 1.78 13.52 24.17
C LYS A 210 3.12 13.11 24.80
N ALA A 211 4.16 13.93 24.66
CA ALA A 211 5.50 13.68 25.19
C ALA A 211 5.55 13.54 26.72
N ARG A 212 4.60 14.15 27.43
CA ARG A 212 4.47 14.08 28.89
C ARG A 212 3.57 12.94 29.38
N GLY A 213 2.98 12.17 28.46
CA GLY A 213 1.99 11.14 28.78
C GLY A 213 0.67 11.72 29.32
N LEU A 214 0.30 12.94 28.91
CA LEU A 214 -0.88 13.68 29.36
C LEU A 214 -2.01 13.71 28.32
#